data_AF-A0A8S3AIP0-F1
#
_entry.id   AF-A0A8S3AIP0-F1
#
_cell.length_a   1.000
_cell.length_b   1.000
_cell.length_c   1.000
_cell.angle_alpha   90.00
_cell.angle_beta   90.00
_cell.angle_gamma   90.00
#
_symmetry.space_group_name_H-M   'P 1'
#
loop_
_entity.id
_entity.type
_entity.pdbx_description
1 polymer ?
#
loop_
_entity_poly.entity_id
_entity_poly.type
_entity_poly.pdbx_seq_one_letter_code
_entity_poly.pdbx_strand_id
1 'polypeptide(L)'
;PMGSSKMRLSESRRRTYLYNQLSILEKQITEHLKKIKKTFGDTVTYNGRNYVDKMQFDKLEMLHYLQEERRLNYLHAYASSGQHTKLDITFNNVL
;
A
#
# COMPACT_ATOMS: atom_id res chain seq x y z
N PRO A 1 -10.02 -18.44 12.58
CA PRO A 1 -9.77 -17.51 13.72
C PRO A 1 -8.73 -16.44 13.35
N MET A 2 -9.20 -15.28 12.91
CA MET A 2 -8.38 -14.07 12.82
C MET A 2 -8.04 -13.62 14.24
N GLY A 3 -6.76 -13.49 14.60
CA GLY A 3 -6.38 -12.75 15.82
C GLY A 3 -5.66 -13.51 16.96
N SER A 4 -4.82 -14.50 16.66
CA SER A 4 -3.79 -14.89 17.63
C SER A 4 -2.80 -13.73 17.83
N SER A 5 -2.49 -13.36 19.08
CA SER A 5 -1.49 -12.32 19.39
C SER A 5 -0.13 -12.59 18.75
N LYS A 6 0.21 -13.87 18.55
CA LYS A 6 1.44 -14.29 17.85
C LYS A 6 1.41 -13.89 16.36
N MET A 7 0.26 -14.04 15.70
CA MET A 7 0.08 -13.70 14.29
C MET A 7 0.16 -12.18 14.05
N ARG A 8 -0.50 -11.37 14.89
CA ARG A 8 -0.37 -9.89 14.84
C ARG A 8 1.06 -9.44 15.07
N LEU A 9 1.78 -10.09 15.98
CA LEU A 9 3.17 -9.76 16.28
C LEU A 9 4.12 -10.14 15.14
N SER A 10 3.95 -11.31 14.50
CA SER A 10 4.74 -11.68 13.32
C SER A 10 4.49 -10.76 12.14
N GLU A 11 3.22 -10.39 11.92
CA GLU A 11 2.85 -9.44 10.87
C GLU A 11 3.47 -8.06 11.12
N SER A 12 3.41 -7.57 12.36
CA SER A 12 4.02 -6.29 12.73
C SER A 12 5.53 -6.29 12.48
N ARG A 13 6.24 -7.36 12.88
CA ARG A 13 7.68 -7.51 12.61
C ARG A 13 7.98 -7.53 11.12
N ARG A 14 7.20 -8.29 10.34
CA ARG A 14 7.39 -8.36 8.89
C ARG A 14 7.16 -7.01 8.23
N ARG A 15 6.13 -6.28 8.66
CA ARG A 15 5.83 -4.92 8.19
C ARG A 15 6.99 -3.97 8.48
N THR A 16 7.49 -3.92 9.70
CA THR A 16 8.64 -3.09 10.07
C THR A 16 9.88 -3.44 9.25
N TYR A 17 10.16 -4.74 9.06
CA TYR A 17 11.27 -5.18 8.22
C TYR A 17 11.16 -4.64 6.78
N LEU A 18 9.99 -4.78 6.15
CA LEU A 18 9.77 -4.30 4.78
C LEU A 18 9.88 -2.78 4.68
N TYR A 19 9.33 -2.03 5.64
CA TYR A 19 9.48 -0.57 5.67
C TYR A 19 10.95 -0.14 5.78
N ASN A 20 11.75 -0.84 6.59
CA ASN A 20 13.17 -0.55 6.71
C ASN A 20 13.92 -0.83 5.40
N GLN A 21 13.64 -1.97 4.74
CA GLN A 21 14.26 -2.26 3.44
C GLN A 21 13.89 -1.22 2.38
N LEU A 22 12.61 -0.82 2.34
CA LEU A 22 12.13 0.20 1.41
C LEU A 22 12.82 1.55 1.65
N SER A 23 12.94 1.98 2.90
CA SER A 23 13.63 3.22 3.27
C SER A 23 15.11 3.24 2.85
N ILE A 24 15.81 2.11 3.01
CA ILE A 24 17.21 1.98 2.56
C ILE A 24 17.30 2.17 1.04
N LEU A 25 16.44 1.50 0.27
CA LEU A 25 16.42 1.59 -1.19
C LEU A 25 16.03 2.99 -1.67
N GLU A 26 14.98 3.59 -1.09
CA GLU A 26 14.54 4.96 -1.38
C GLU A 26 15.69 5.96 -1.20
N LYS A 27 16.45 5.82 -0.11
CA LYS A 27 17.62 6.67 0.16
C LYS A 27 18.71 6.46 -0.89
N GLN A 28 19.07 5.22 -1.21
CA GLN A 28 20.10 4.92 -2.21
C GLN A 28 19.74 5.52 -3.57
N ILE A 29 18.50 5.29 -4.04
CA ILE A 29 18.02 5.83 -5.31
C ILE A 29 18.08 7.36 -5.29
N THR A 30 17.58 7.99 -4.23
CA THR A 30 17.57 9.46 -4.11
C THR A 30 18.99 10.05 -4.19
N GLU A 31 19.97 9.41 -3.57
CA GLU A 31 21.38 9.85 -3.66
C GLU A 31 21.95 9.69 -5.07
N HIS A 32 21.60 8.64 -5.80
CA HIS A 32 21.98 8.50 -7.21
C HIS A 32 21.34 9.58 -8.09
N LEU A 33 20.06 9.87 -7.89
CA LEU A 33 19.35 10.92 -8.64
C LEU A 33 19.96 12.30 -8.40
N LYS A 34 20.32 12.63 -7.15
CA LYS A 34 21.03 13.87 -6.82
C LYS A 34 22.37 13.97 -7.53
N LYS A 35 23.14 12.88 -7.58
CA LYS A 35 24.42 12.84 -8.30
C LYS A 35 24.23 13.11 -9.78
N ILE A 36 23.25 12.46 -10.42
CA ILE A 36 22.93 12.69 -11.83
C ILE A 36 22.59 14.17 -12.07
N LYS A 37 21.70 14.74 -11.25
CA LYS A 37 21.35 16.15 -11.36
C LYS A 37 22.54 17.09 -11.19
N LYS A 38 23.43 16.80 -10.25
CA LYS A 38 24.65 17.60 -10.02
C LYS A 38 25.64 17.50 -11.18
N THR A 39 25.82 16.31 -11.75
CA THR A 39 26.83 16.06 -12.78
C THR A 39 26.36 16.51 -14.17
N PHE A 40 25.09 16.30 -14.49
CA PHE A 40 24.57 16.50 -15.84
C PHE A 40 23.60 17.68 -15.95
N GLY A 41 23.18 18.28 -14.83
CA GLY A 41 22.13 19.31 -14.82
C GLY A 41 20.73 18.77 -15.14
N ASP A 42 20.59 17.47 -15.33
CA ASP A 42 19.36 16.82 -15.79
C ASP A 42 18.58 16.15 -14.64
N THR A 43 17.27 16.05 -14.79
CA THR A 43 16.38 15.40 -13.82
C THR A 43 15.88 14.09 -14.42
N VAL A 44 16.14 12.98 -13.73
CA VAL A 44 15.62 11.68 -14.15
C VAL A 44 14.10 11.68 -14.05
N THR A 45 13.45 11.33 -15.15
CA THR A 45 12.01 11.20 -15.23
C THR A 45 11.59 9.79 -15.66
N TYR A 46 10.37 9.42 -15.31
CA TYR A 46 9.67 8.24 -15.80
C TYR A 46 8.37 8.71 -16.44
N ASN A 47 8.20 8.48 -17.75
CA ASN A 47 7.06 8.99 -18.53
C ASN A 47 6.79 10.49 -18.29
N GLY A 48 7.84 11.30 -18.26
CA GLY A 48 7.76 12.75 -18.04
C GLY A 48 7.54 13.20 -16.58
N ARG A 49 7.34 12.28 -15.63
CA ARG A 49 7.24 12.58 -14.20
C ARG A 49 8.60 12.47 -13.52
N ASN A 50 8.93 13.39 -12.62
CA ASN A 50 10.12 13.26 -11.76
C ASN A 50 10.13 11.91 -11.05
N TYR A 51 11.26 11.20 -11.11
CA TYR A 51 11.35 9.85 -10.58
C TYR A 51 11.12 9.77 -9.06
N VAL A 52 11.50 10.80 -8.29
CA VAL A 52 11.27 10.86 -6.84
C VAL A 52 9.76 10.89 -6.55
N ASP A 53 9.03 11.76 -7.25
CA ASP A 53 7.58 11.88 -7.10
C ASP A 53 6.86 10.60 -7.54
N LYS A 54 7.37 9.96 -8.61
CA LYS A 54 6.90 8.65 -9.08
C LYS A 54 7.00 7.61 -7.96
N MET A 55 8.18 7.45 -7.35
CA MET A 55 8.38 6.47 -6.28
C MET A 55 7.46 6.70 -5.08
N GLN A 56 7.25 7.96 -4.69
CA GLN A 56 6.33 8.29 -3.60
C GLN A 56 4.89 7.90 -3.97
N PHE A 57 4.49 8.15 -5.21
CA PHE A 57 3.16 7.79 -5.71
C PHE A 57 2.95 6.27 -5.72
N ASP A 58 3.91 5.50 -6.24
CA ASP A 58 3.81 4.03 -6.25
C ASP A 58 3.62 3.45 -4.86
N LYS A 59 4.37 3.98 -3.88
CA LYS A 59 4.29 3.54 -2.50
C LYS A 59 2.90 3.80 -1.93
N LEU A 60 2.34 4.98 -2.19
CA LEU A 60 1.00 5.33 -1.76
C LEU A 60 -0.05 4.43 -2.43
N GLU A 61 0.06 4.20 -3.74
CA GLU A 61 -0.84 3.31 -4.47
C GLU A 61 -0.77 1.89 -3.93
N MET A 62 0.42 1.32 -3.75
CA MET A 62 0.58 -0.02 -3.17
C MET A 62 -0.04 -0.10 -1.77
N LEU A 63 0.17 0.89 -0.90
CA LEU A 63 -0.43 0.92 0.44
C LEU A 63 -1.95 1.00 0.38
N HIS A 64 -2.48 1.80 -0.55
CA HIS A 64 -3.90 1.92 -0.80
C HIS A 64 -4.50 0.59 -1.27
N TYR A 65 -3.91 -0.07 -2.27
CA TYR A 65 -4.35 -1.38 -2.76
C TYR A 65 -4.36 -2.42 -1.63
N LEU A 66 -3.31 -2.46 -0.79
CA LEU A 66 -3.27 -3.37 0.36
C LEU A 66 -4.35 -3.07 1.40
N GLN A 67 -4.73 -1.80 1.57
CA GLN A 67 -5.80 -1.44 2.49
C GLN A 67 -7.18 -1.83 1.94
N GLU A 68 -7.40 -1.63 0.64
CA GLU A 68 -8.63 -2.02 -0.01
C GLU A 68 -8.81 -3.54 -0.04
N GLU A 69 -7.75 -4.29 -0.32
CA GLU A 69 -7.75 -5.75 -0.23
C GLU A 69 -8.15 -6.24 1.17
N ARG A 70 -7.58 -5.64 2.23
CA ARG A 70 -7.98 -5.96 3.62
C ARG A 70 -9.46 -5.68 3.83
N ARG A 71 -9.96 -4.53 3.37
CA ARG A 71 -11.37 -4.14 3.51
C ARG A 71 -12.30 -5.15 2.85
N LEU A 72 -11.97 -5.58 1.63
CA LEU A 72 -12.73 -6.60 0.91
C LEU A 72 -12.68 -7.95 1.63
N ASN A 73 -11.51 -8.37 2.10
CA ASN A 73 -11.38 -9.62 2.86
C ASN A 73 -12.21 -9.62 4.14
N TYR A 74 -12.26 -8.48 4.87
CA TYR A 74 -13.17 -8.33 5.99
C TYR A 74 -14.63 -8.45 5.54
N LEU A 75 -15.04 -7.72 4.52
CA LEU A 75 -16.42 -7.75 4.00
C LEU A 75 -16.84 -9.18 3.60
N HIS A 76 -15.99 -9.91 2.89
CA HIS A 76 -16.22 -11.31 2.53
C HIS A 76 -16.32 -12.22 3.77
N ALA A 77 -15.44 -12.04 4.76
CA ALA A 77 -15.51 -12.82 6.01
C ALA A 77 -16.78 -12.52 6.82
N TYR A 78 -17.26 -11.28 6.83
CA TYR A 78 -18.54 -10.90 7.45
C TYR A 78 -19.73 -11.50 6.69
N ALA A 79 -19.75 -11.42 5.36
CA ALA A 79 -20.81 -12.02 4.55
C ALA A 79 -20.86 -13.55 4.70
N SER A 80 -19.70 -14.20 4.81
CA SER A 80 -19.59 -15.67 4.95
C SER A 80 -19.88 -16.19 6.36
N SER A 81 -19.93 -15.31 7.38
CA SER A 81 -20.18 -15.68 8.79
C SER A 81 -21.65 -15.56 9.21
N GLY A 82 -22.59 -15.41 8.27
CA GLY A 82 -24.01 -15.64 8.49
C GLY A 82 -24.76 -14.55 9.26
N GLN A 83 -24.24 -13.33 9.34
CA GLN A 83 -25.03 -12.19 9.83
C GLN A 83 -25.80 -11.56 8.65
N HIS A 84 -26.99 -12.09 8.37
CA HIS A 84 -28.01 -11.35 7.60
C HIS A 84 -28.35 -10.07 8.37
N THR A 85 -27.72 -8.95 8.01
CA THR A 85 -28.16 -7.64 8.48
C THR A 85 -29.11 -7.05 7.44
N LYS A 86 -30.20 -6.45 7.91
CA LYS A 86 -31.33 -5.86 7.16
C LYS A 86 -30.97 -4.79 6.11
N LEU A 87 -29.70 -4.59 5.77
CA LEU A 87 -29.25 -3.55 4.84
C LEU A 87 -29.21 -4.00 3.37
N ASP A 88 -29.36 -5.30 3.08
CA ASP A 88 -29.41 -5.80 1.69
C ASP A 88 -30.74 -5.49 0.98
N ILE A 89 -31.77 -5.00 1.69
CA ILE A 89 -33.07 -4.69 1.08
C ILE A 89 -33.09 -3.30 0.43
N THR A 90 -32.17 -2.39 0.77
CA THR A 90 -32.28 -0.99 0.33
C THR A 90 -31.47 -0.63 -0.93
N PHE A 91 -30.51 -1.45 -1.36
CA PHE A 91 -29.70 -1.14 -2.56
C PHE A 91 -30.15 -1.85 -3.85
N ASN A 92 -31.01 -2.86 -3.77
CA ASN A 92 -31.58 -3.53 -4.95
C ASN A 92 -32.91 -2.91 -5.42
N ASN A 93 -33.32 -1.77 -4.86
CA ASN A 93 -34.59 -1.11 -5.19
C ASN A 93 -34.46 0.36 -5.61
N VAL A 94 -33.27 0.82 -6.00
CA VAL A 94 -33.12 2.15 -6.62
C VAL A 94 -32.35 2.00 -7.94
N LEU A 95 -33.14 1.81 -9.00
CA LEU A 95 -32.95 2.53 -10.25
C LEU A 95 -33.08 4.04 -9.99
#